data_AF-A0A7Y2U6G0-F1
#
_entry.id   AF-A0A7Y2U6G0-F1
#
_cell.length_a   1.000
_cell.length_b   1.000
_cell.length_c   1.000
_cell.angle_alpha   90.00
_cell.angle_beta   90.00
_cell.angle_gamma   90.00
#
_symmetry.space_group_name_H-M   'P 1'
#
loop_
_entity.id
_entity.type
_entity.pdbx_description
1 polymer ?
#
loop_
_entity_poly.entity_id
_entity_poly.type
_entity_poly.pdbx_seq_one_letter_code
_entity_poly.pdbx_strand_id
1 'polypeptide(L)' 'MAWYTGFNDLGIEVYDRVTGGCHDALLADHINHNQGAESTIACHLAIVEMMLAEKNDQPKEEPCKR' A
#
# COMPACT_ATOMS: atom_id res chain seq x y z
N MET A 1 0.48 1.67 -3.92
CA MET A 1 -0.78 1.10 -3.42
C MET A 1 -1.54 0.35 -4.48
N ALA A 2 -1.74 0.91 -5.68
CA ALA A 2 -2.52 0.29 -6.74
C ALA A 2 -2.22 -1.21 -6.94
N TRP A 3 -0.93 -1.60 -6.97
CA TRP A 3 -0.54 -3.00 -7.11
C TRP A 3 -1.13 -3.95 -6.04
N TYR A 4 -1.16 -3.52 -4.77
CA TYR A 4 -1.72 -4.29 -3.65
C TYR A 4 -3.24 -4.38 -3.68
N THR A 5 -3.91 -3.43 -4.34
CA THR A 5 -5.37 -3.38 -4.50
C THR A 5 -5.84 -3.94 -5.84
N GLY A 6 -5.01 -4.75 -6.52
CA GLY A 6 -5.39 -5.44 -7.76
C GLY A 6 -4.93 -4.78 -9.06
N PHE A 7 -4.18 -3.68 -9.05
CA PHE A 7 -3.49 -3.20 -10.27
C PHE A 7 -2.16 -3.94 -10.47
N ASN A 8 -2.26 -5.26 -10.55
CA ASN A 8 -1.17 -6.18 -10.87
C ASN A 8 -1.58 -7.08 -12.04
N ASP A 9 -0.66 -7.92 -12.50
CA ASP A 9 -0.83 -8.71 -13.73
C ASP A 9 -2.05 -9.65 -13.71
N LEU A 10 -2.52 -10.04 -12.52
CA LEU A 10 -3.67 -10.92 -12.35
C LEU A 10 -4.97 -10.19 -11.95
N GLY A 11 -4.92 -8.90 -11.63
CA GLY A 11 -6.11 -8.20 -11.16
C GLY A 11 -6.55 -8.57 -9.74
N ILE A 12 -5.69 -9.25 -8.96
CA ILE A 12 -6.06 -9.85 -7.65
C ILE A 12 -5.59 -8.97 -6.50
N GLU A 13 -6.43 -8.77 -5.50
CA GLU A 13 -6.03 -8.01 -4.30
C GLU A 13 -5.01 -8.83 -3.47
N VAL A 14 -3.83 -8.25 -3.26
CA VAL A 14 -2.75 -8.85 -2.47
C VAL A 14 -2.84 -8.40 -1.00
N TYR A 15 -3.48 -7.26 -0.77
CA TYR A 15 -3.80 -6.74 0.55
C TYR A 15 -5.27 -7.01 0.88
N ASP A 16 -5.51 -7.73 1.97
CA ASP A 16 -6.84 -7.97 2.51
C ASP A 16 -7.23 -6.80 3.43
N ARG A 17 -8.16 -5.96 2.96
CA ARG A 17 -8.68 -4.81 3.72
C ARG A 17 -9.49 -5.21 4.96
N VAL A 18 -10.01 -6.43 5.03
CA VAL A 18 -10.83 -6.89 6.15
C VAL A 18 -9.95 -7.32 7.32
N THR A 19 -8.89 -8.07 7.04
CA THR A 19 -7.97 -8.58 8.08
C THR A 19 -6.76 -7.69 8.31
N GLY A 20 -6.41 -6.84 7.33
CA GLY A 20 -5.17 -6.06 7.32
C GLY A 20 -3.93 -6.88 6.92
N GLY A 21 -4.12 -8.15 6.53
CA GLY A 21 -3.04 -9.02 6.07
C GLY A 21 -2.61 -8.70 4.65
N CYS A 22 -1.35 -9.02 4.32
CA CYS A 22 -0.86 -8.98 2.94
C CYS A 22 -0.27 -10.34 2.57
N HIS A 23 -0.51 -10.75 1.34
CA HIS A 23 0.07 -11.96 0.78
C HIS A 23 1.50 -11.71 0.30
N ASP A 24 2.39 -12.68 0.52
CA ASP A 24 3.82 -12.50 0.29
C ASP A 24 4.20 -12.37 -1.20
N ALA A 25 3.40 -12.94 -2.10
CA ALA A 25 3.72 -12.94 -3.52
C ALA A 25 2.48 -13.14 -4.41
N LEU A 26 2.61 -12.67 -5.65
CA LEU A 26 1.75 -13.03 -6.77
C LEU A 26 2.52 -14.00 -7.67
N LEU A 27 1.99 -15.21 -7.85
CA LEU A 27 2.51 -16.19 -8.80
C LEU A 27 1.85 -15.96 -10.17
N ALA A 28 2.34 -16.65 -11.20
CA ALA A 28 1.92 -16.44 -12.59
C ALA A 28 0.42 -16.65 -12.84
N ASP A 29 -0.24 -17.44 -12.00
CA ASP A 29 -1.64 -17.85 -12.15
C ASP A 29 -2.46 -17.72 -10.85
N HIS A 30 -1.81 -17.50 -9.70
CA HIS A 30 -2.49 -17.44 -8.40
C HIS A 30 -1.75 -16.57 -7.38
N ILE A 31 -2.39 -16.37 -6.23
CA ILE A 31 -1.80 -15.65 -5.10
C ILE A 31 -1.14 -16.62 -4.11
N ASN A 32 0.00 -16.24 -3.55
CA ASN A 32 0.57 -16.98 -2.44
C ASN A 32 -0.29 -16.75 -1.19
N HIS A 33 -0.93 -17.79 -0.69
CA HIS A 33 -1.77 -17.69 0.51
C HIS A 33 -0.99 -17.45 1.81
N ASN A 34 0.35 -17.54 1.79
CA ASN A 34 1.15 -17.15 2.94
C ASN A 34 1.01 -15.64 3.21
N GLN A 35 0.55 -15.31 4.41
CA GLN A 35 0.46 -13.94 4.90
C GLN A 35 1.54 -13.73 5.95
N GLY A 36 2.78 -13.59 5.48
CA GLY A 36 3.94 -13.40 6.34
C GLY A 36 3.91 -12.04 7.05
N ALA A 37 4.59 -11.96 8.19
CA ALA A 37 4.80 -10.69 8.88
C ALA A 37 5.54 -9.68 8.00
N GLU A 38 6.48 -10.15 7.17
CA GLU A 38 7.30 -9.32 6.30
C GLU A 38 6.48 -8.59 5.22
N SER A 39 5.57 -9.29 4.53
CA SER A 39 4.72 -8.68 3.50
C SER A 39 3.69 -7.72 4.09
N THR A 40 3.17 -8.03 5.27
CA THR A 40 2.31 -7.12 6.02
C THR A 40 3.04 -5.83 6.36
N ILE A 41 4.28 -5.91 6.87
CA ILE A 41 5.11 -4.72 7.16
C ILE A 41 5.45 -3.96 5.89
N ALA A 42 5.82 -4.64 4.79
CA ALA A 42 6.14 -4.01 3.52
C ALA A 42 4.93 -3.24 2.94
N CYS A 43 3.73 -3.81 3.04
CA CYS A 43 2.49 -3.15 2.65
C CYS A 43 2.24 -1.88 3.49
N HIS A 44 2.34 -1.98 4.82
CA HIS A 44 2.18 -0.83 5.72
C HIS A 44 3.22 0.26 5.48
N LEU A 45 4.49 -0.11 5.26
CA LEU A 45 5.54 0.84 4.96
C LEU A 45 5.22 1.59 3.66
N ALA A 46 4.83 0.88 2.61
CA ALA A 46 4.45 1.52 1.36
C ALA A 46 3.22 2.45 1.54
N ILE A 47 2.26 2.09 2.40
CA ILE A 47 1.09 2.95 2.72
C ILE A 47 1.58 4.25 3.37
N VAL A 48 2.40 4.14 4.41
CA VAL A 48 2.93 5.29 5.15
C VAL A 48 3.73 6.22 4.23
N GLU A 49 4.61 5.67 3.40
CA GLU A 49 5.39 6.46 2.43
C GLU A 49 4.50 7.24 1.46
N MET A 50 3.43 6.63 0.94
CA MET A 50 2.49 7.32 0.06
C MET A 50 1.74 8.45 0.79
N MET A 51 1.28 8.20 2.02
CA MET A 51 0.62 9.25 2.82
C MET A 51 1.57 10.41 3.18
N LEU A 52 2.85 10.13 3.40
CA LEU A 52 3.86 11.16 3.65
C LEU A 52 4.14 11.99 2.39
N ALA A 53 4.20 11.34 1.22
CA ALA A 53 4.33 12.05 -0.05
C ALA A 53 3.15 13.00 -0.28
N GLU A 54 1.92 12.56 -0.03
CA GLU A 54 0.72 13.40 -0.14
C GLU A 54 0.74 14.60 0.83
N LYS A 55 1.22 14.40 2.06
CA LYS A 55 1.37 15.49 3.04
C LYS A 55 2.42 16.52 2.63
N ASN A 56 3.50 16.09 2.00
CA ASN A 56 4.57 16.98 1.55
C ASN A 56 4.15 17.84 0.35
N ASP A 57 3.20 17.38 -0.47
CA ASP A 57 2.61 18.12 -1.57
C ASP A 57 1.52 19.13 -1.13
N GLN A 58 1.16 19.15 0.17
CA GLN A 58 0.20 20.14 0.66
C GLN A 58 0.83 21.54 0.63
N PRO A 59 0.12 22.56 0.07
CA PRO A 59 0.62 23.92 0.07
C PRO A 59 0.83 24.37 1.52
N LYS A 60 2.06 24.74 1.85
CA LYS A 60 2.37 25.34 3.15
C LYS A 60 1.54 26.60 3.30
N GLU A 61 0.64 26.63 4.28
CA GLU A 61 -0.08 27.85 4.62
C GLU A 61 0.94 28.95 4.94
N GLU A 62 1.06 29.93 4.03
CA GLU A 62 1.85 31.12 4.29
C GLU A 62 1.13 31.96 5.36
N PRO A 63 1.79 32.32 6.47
CA PRO A 63 1.15 33.15 7.47
C PRO A 63 0.82 34.51 6.87
N CYS A 64 -0.47 34.90 6.98
CA CYS A 64 -0.96 36.20 6.54
C CYS A 64 -0.14 37.31 7.22
N LYS A 65 0.69 38.01 6.44
CA LYS A 65 1.50 39.12 6.92
C LYS A 65 0.55 40.26 7.32
N ARG A 66 0.44 40.50 8.62
CA ARG A 66 -0.24 41.67 9.19
C ARG A 66 0.60 42.94 9.01
#